data_AF-A0A2T6CZY4-F1
#
_entry.id   AF-A0A2T6CZY4-F1
#
_cell.length_a   1.000
_cell.length_b   1.000
_cell.length_c   1.000
_cell.angle_alpha   90.00
_cell.angle_beta   90.00
_cell.angle_gamma   90.00
#
_symmetry.space_group_name_H-M   'P 1'
#
loop_
_entity.id
_entity.type
_entity.pdbx_description
1 polymer ?
#
loop_
_entity_poly.entity_id
_entity_poly.type
_entity_poly.pdbx_seq_one_letter_code
_entity_poly.pdbx_strand_id
1 'polypeptide(L)'
;MPEQLQFPFPSLDFPGRTTLTAAEIAARLGWDEKHVRDLITEGELPGIDGKGKGASRGSYRVPAESYRDFITARITGQRRIELLRHLPKPVLRELVRELNEFLKN
;
A
#
# COMPACT_ATOMS: atom_id res chain seq x y z
N MET A 1 24.45 -0.50 10.54
CA MET A 1 23.04 -0.82 10.30
C MET A 1 22.60 0.03 9.13
N PRO A 2 22.12 -0.50 8.00
CA PRO A 2 21.61 0.35 6.94
C PRO A 2 20.44 1.16 7.51
N GLU A 3 20.44 2.47 7.30
CA GLU A 3 19.31 3.33 7.62
C GLU A 3 18.10 2.75 6.88
N GLN A 4 17.15 2.17 7.63
CA GLN A 4 15.85 1.83 7.06
C GLN A 4 15.27 3.15 6.59
N LEU A 5 15.32 3.39 5.27
CA LEU A 5 14.76 4.58 4.63
C LEU A 5 13.35 4.77 5.18
N GLN A 6 13.18 5.83 5.96
CA GLN A 6 11.92 6.15 6.57
C GLN A 6 10.91 6.31 5.44
N PHE A 7 9.82 5.55 5.49
CA PHE A 7 8.84 5.55 4.42
C PHE A 7 8.30 6.99 4.21
N PRO A 8 8.50 7.60 3.03
CA PRO A 8 8.37 9.05 2.87
C PRO A 8 6.92 9.54 2.71
N PHE A 9 5.93 8.65 2.87
CA PHE A 9 4.51 8.96 2.68
C PHE A 9 3.69 8.58 3.94
N PRO A 10 3.79 9.32 5.06
CA PRO A 10 3.08 8.99 6.30
C PRO A 10 1.56 8.82 6.13
N SER A 11 0.94 9.65 5.29
CA SER A 11 -0.49 9.58 4.93
C SER A 11 -0.94 8.23 4.35
N LEU A 12 0.00 7.51 3.72
CA LEU A 12 -0.22 6.20 3.10
C LEU A 12 0.26 5.04 3.97
N ASP A 13 0.89 5.29 5.11
CA ASP A 13 1.47 4.26 5.96
C ASP A 13 0.46 3.66 6.96
N PHE A 14 0.88 2.55 7.57
CA PHE A 14 0.21 1.90 8.69
C PHE A 14 1.19 1.78 9.88
N PRO A 15 1.41 2.88 10.64
CA PRO A 15 2.40 2.88 11.71
C PRO A 15 2.08 1.83 12.78
N GLY A 16 3.09 1.08 13.21
CA GLY A 16 2.96 0.02 14.23
C GLY A 16 2.34 -1.28 13.73
N ARG A 17 1.96 -1.40 12.46
CA ARG A 17 1.52 -2.67 11.86
C ARG A 17 2.70 -3.46 11.33
N THR A 18 2.67 -4.78 11.55
CA THR A 18 3.63 -5.73 10.96
C THR A 18 3.06 -6.40 9.71
N THR A 19 1.75 -6.65 9.69
CA THR A 19 1.02 -7.24 8.57
C THR A 19 -0.32 -6.53 8.35
N LEU A 20 -0.77 -6.56 7.10
CA LEU A 20 -1.98 -5.89 6.61
C LEU A 20 -2.87 -6.88 5.90
N THR A 21 -4.18 -6.67 6.00
CA THR A 21 -5.19 -7.39 5.21
C THR A 21 -5.48 -6.65 3.91
N ALA A 22 -6.02 -7.39 2.93
CA ALA A 22 -6.51 -6.78 1.69
C ALA A 22 -7.56 -5.70 1.95
N ALA A 23 -8.44 -5.88 2.94
CA ALA A 23 -9.47 -4.92 3.32
C ALA A 23 -8.89 -3.60 3.88
N GLU A 24 -7.86 -3.67 4.72
CA GLU A 24 -7.19 -2.46 5.25
C GLU A 24 -6.49 -1.67 4.14
N ILE A 25 -5.80 -2.37 3.25
CA ILE A 25 -5.11 -1.77 2.10
C ILE A 25 -6.14 -1.12 1.18
N ALA A 26 -7.21 -1.84 0.85
CA ALA A 26 -8.31 -1.36 0.02
C ALA A 26 -8.92 -0.07 0.58
N ALA A 27 -9.24 -0.06 1.88
CA ALA A 27 -9.81 1.10 2.55
C ALA A 27 -8.86 2.32 2.54
N ARG A 28 -7.56 2.10 2.76
CA ARG A 28 -6.56 3.17 2.73
C ARG A 28 -6.36 3.74 1.33
N LEU A 29 -6.34 2.87 0.32
CA LEU A 29 -6.06 3.26 -1.06
C LEU A 29 -7.30 3.67 -1.87
N GLY A 30 -8.50 3.47 -1.33
CA GLY A 30 -9.76 3.72 -2.03
C GLY A 30 -10.01 2.71 -3.17
N TRP A 31 -9.47 1.49 -3.03
CA TRP A 31 -9.68 0.41 -3.99
C TRP A 31 -10.72 -0.59 -3.49
N ASP A 32 -11.22 -1.40 -4.42
CA ASP A 32 -11.97 -2.59 -4.07
C ASP A 32 -11.05 -3.67 -3.50
N GLU A 33 -11.53 -4.40 -2.48
CA GLU A 33 -10.76 -5.50 -1.88
C GLU A 33 -10.41 -6.58 -2.91
N LYS A 34 -11.27 -6.79 -3.92
CA LYS A 34 -10.99 -7.69 -5.04
C LYS A 34 -9.73 -7.27 -5.79
N HIS A 35 -9.59 -5.98 -6.13
CA HIS A 35 -8.42 -5.49 -6.84
C HIS A 35 -7.14 -5.73 -6.06
N VAL A 36 -7.15 -5.54 -4.73
CA VAL A 36 -5.99 -5.85 -3.88
C VAL A 36 -5.65 -7.34 -3.89
N ARG A 37 -6.65 -8.23 -3.86
CA ARG A 37 -6.42 -9.68 -3.95
C ARG A 37 -5.89 -10.10 -5.32
N ASP A 38 -6.36 -9.47 -6.38
CA ASP A 38 -5.88 -9.72 -7.75
C ASP A 38 -4.38 -9.33 -7.84
N LEU A 39 -3.98 -8.16 -7.31
CA LEU A 39 -2.57 -7.74 -7.22
C LEU A 39 -1.70 -8.74 -6.44
N ILE A 40 -2.23 -9.33 -5.37
CA ILE A 40 -1.50 -10.35 -4.60
C ILE A 40 -1.35 -11.64 -5.41
N THR A 41 -2.41 -12.04 -6.10
CA THR A 41 -2.44 -13.28 -6.91
C THR A 41 -1.54 -13.17 -8.14
N GLU A 42 -1.48 -11.99 -8.75
CA GLU A 42 -0.62 -11.66 -9.89
C GLU A 42 0.85 -11.45 -9.49
N GLY A 43 1.14 -11.40 -8.18
CA GLY A 43 2.49 -11.21 -7.64
C GLY A 43 2.98 -9.75 -7.67
N GLU A 44 2.12 -8.79 -8.00
CA GLU A 44 2.44 -7.36 -7.96
C GLU A 44 2.50 -6.82 -6.52
N LEU A 45 1.71 -7.39 -5.61
CA LEU A 45 1.74 -7.07 -4.18
C LEU A 45 2.13 -8.33 -3.38
N PRO A 46 3.36 -8.40 -2.82
CA PRO A 46 3.80 -9.57 -2.09
C PRO A 46 2.91 -9.84 -0.87
N GLY A 47 2.18 -10.96 -0.90
CA GLY A 47 1.29 -11.40 0.17
C GLY A 47 1.53 -12.86 0.53
N ILE A 48 1.37 -13.17 1.82
CA ILE A 48 1.44 -14.52 2.36
C ILE A 48 0.00 -15.02 2.45
N ASP A 49 -0.35 -16.10 1.77
CA ASP A 49 -1.63 -16.76 2.01
C ASP A 49 -1.54 -17.55 3.33
N GLY A 50 -2.36 -17.14 4.31
CA GLY A 50 -2.48 -17.87 5.58
C GLY A 50 -3.25 -19.18 5.46
N LYS A 51 -3.83 -19.48 4.29
CA LYS A 51 -4.53 -20.75 4.05
C LYS A 51 -3.59 -21.79 3.45
N GLY A 52 -3.58 -22.98 4.06
CA GLY A 52 -3.08 -24.18 3.41
C GLY A 52 -3.88 -24.49 2.14
N LYS A 53 -3.26 -25.21 1.19
CA LYS A 53 -3.89 -25.60 -0.09
C LYS A 53 -5.30 -26.18 0.15
N GLY A 54 -6.34 -25.51 -0.34
CA GLY A 54 -7.71 -26.07 -0.38
C GLY A 54 -8.85 -25.21 0.21
N ALA A 55 -8.59 -24.01 0.71
CA ALA A 55 -9.64 -23.18 1.30
C ALA A 55 -10.16 -22.08 0.34
N SER A 56 -11.48 -21.99 0.19
CA SER A 56 -12.20 -21.24 -0.89
C SER A 56 -12.16 -19.71 -0.84
N ARG A 57 -11.57 -19.11 0.19
CA ARG A 57 -11.44 -17.64 0.34
C ARG A 57 -10.08 -17.34 0.96
N GLY A 58 -9.08 -17.01 0.16
CA GLY A 58 -7.71 -16.76 0.62
C GLY A 58 -7.65 -15.79 1.81
N SER A 59 -6.77 -16.05 2.77
CA SER A 59 -6.56 -15.19 3.95
C SER A 59 -5.22 -14.50 3.82
N TYR A 60 -5.09 -13.67 2.78
CA TYR A 60 -3.84 -13.01 2.46
C TYR A 60 -3.44 -12.00 3.54
N ARG A 61 -2.17 -12.06 3.93
CA ARG A 61 -1.50 -11.10 4.80
C ARG A 61 -0.32 -10.50 4.06
N VAL A 62 -0.31 -9.19 3.94
CA VAL A 62 0.77 -8.44 3.29
C VAL A 62 1.68 -7.90 4.38
N PRO A 63 2.99 -8.22 4.39
CA PRO A 63 3.94 -7.59 5.29
C PRO A 63 3.96 -6.07 5.07
N ALA A 64 4.02 -5.30 6.16
CA ALA A 64 3.99 -3.83 6.07
C ALA A 64 5.16 -3.27 5.23
N GLU A 65 6.33 -3.91 5.29
CA GLU A 65 7.49 -3.57 4.46
C GLU A 65 7.19 -3.76 2.97
N SER A 66 6.65 -4.91 2.57
CA SER A 66 6.26 -5.18 1.18
C SER A 66 5.22 -4.20 0.65
N TYR A 67 4.29 -3.77 1.51
CA TYR A 67 3.33 -2.72 1.17
C TYR A 67 4.01 -1.37 0.92
N ARG A 68 4.96 -0.97 1.76
CA ARG A 68 5.72 0.29 1.60
C ARG A 68 6.54 0.30 0.33
N ASP A 69 7.19 -0.82 0.02
CA ASP A 69 7.94 -0.99 -1.23
C ASP A 69 7.01 -0.88 -2.44
N PHE A 70 5.85 -1.53 -2.38
CA PHE A 70 4.82 -1.44 -3.42
C PHE A 70 4.36 0.00 -3.64
N ILE A 71 4.02 0.75 -2.59
CA ILE A 71 3.58 2.15 -2.71
C ILE A 71 4.69 3.02 -3.30
N THR A 72 5.93 2.85 -2.83
CA THR A 72 7.09 3.60 -3.34
C THR A 72 7.29 3.34 -4.83
N ALA A 73 7.24 2.08 -5.26
CA ALA A 73 7.36 1.70 -6.66
C ALA A 73 6.21 2.27 -7.51
N ARG A 74 4.98 2.27 -6.98
CA ARG A 74 3.80 2.75 -7.72
C ARG A 74 3.79 4.27 -7.88
N ILE A 75 4.18 5.03 -6.85
CA ILE A 75 4.25 6.51 -6.89
C ILE A 75 5.39 6.98 -7.81
N THR A 76 6.54 6.33 -7.76
CA THR A 76 7.71 6.72 -8.57
C THR A 76 7.66 6.17 -10.00
N GLY A 77 6.87 5.12 -10.23
CA GLY A 77 6.77 4.44 -11.53
C GLY A 77 5.72 5.00 -12.50
N GLN A 78 5.46 4.22 -13.55
CA GLN A 78 4.51 4.57 -14.62
C GLN A 78 3.04 4.49 -14.17
N ARG A 79 2.72 3.71 -13.14
CA ARG A 79 1.36 3.52 -12.61
C ARG A 79 0.94 4.55 -11.55
N ARG A 80 1.71 5.63 -11.37
CA ARG A 80 1.42 6.66 -10.35
C ARG A 80 0.02 7.27 -10.49
N ILE A 81 -0.44 7.52 -11.72
CA ILE A 81 -1.74 8.14 -11.98
C ILE A 81 -2.89 7.22 -11.57
N GLU A 82 -2.72 5.91 -11.73
CA GLU A 82 -3.71 4.92 -11.30
C GLU A 82 -3.90 4.99 -9.78
N LEU A 83 -2.80 5.01 -9.02
CA LEU A 83 -2.83 5.17 -7.57
C LEU A 83 -3.50 6.49 -7.17
N LEU A 84 -3.00 7.62 -7.67
CA LEU A 84 -3.47 8.95 -7.30
C LEU A 84 -4.95 9.19 -7.62
N ARG A 85 -5.50 8.55 -8.66
CA ARG A 85 -6.92 8.70 -9.04
C ARG A 85 -7.88 8.02 -8.08
N HIS A 86 -7.46 6.93 -7.45
CA HIS A 86 -8.31 6.14 -6.57
C HIS A 86 -8.17 6.52 -5.09
N LEU A 87 -7.06 7.15 -4.73
CA LEU A 87 -6.85 7.60 -3.36
C LEU A 87 -8.02 8.46 -2.86
N PRO A 88 -8.51 8.21 -1.63
CA PRO A 88 -9.55 9.03 -1.02
C PRO A 88 -9.11 10.50 -0.98
N LYS A 89 -10.03 11.43 -1.28
CA LYS A 89 -9.73 12.87 -1.31
C LYS A 89 -9.04 13.39 -0.03
N PRO A 90 -9.39 12.94 1.19
CA PRO A 90 -8.67 13.33 2.39
C PRO A 90 -7.20 12.88 2.38
N VAL A 91 -6.92 11.63 2.01
CA VAL A 91 -5.57 11.08 1.90
C VAL A 91 -4.75 11.84 0.85
N LEU A 92 -5.38 12.17 -0.29
CA LEU A 92 -4.73 12.93 -1.35
C LEU A 92 -4.34 14.35 -0.89
N ARG A 93 -5.16 14.99 -0.06
CA ARG A 93 -4.85 16.32 0.51
C ARG A 93 -3.68 16.25 1.47
N GLU A 94 -3.63 15.24 2.34
CA GLU A 94 -2.48 15.03 3.24
C GLU A 94 -1.21 14.76 2.44
N LEU A 95 -1.27 13.90 1.41
CA LEU A 95 -0.12 13.66 0.53
C LEU A 95 0.38 14.95 -0.15
N VAL A 96 -0.53 15.78 -0.68
CA VAL A 96 -0.16 17.08 -1.28
C VAL A 96 0.44 18.01 -0.24
N ARG A 97 -0.07 18.02 0.99
CA ARG A 97 0.47 18.81 2.09
C ARG A 97 1.88 18.36 2.45
N GLU A 98 2.09 17.06 2.64
CA GLU A 98 3.40 16.44 2.93
C GLU A 98 4.44 16.82 1.87
N LEU A 99 4.08 16.71 0.59
CA LEU A 99 4.97 17.06 -0.52
C LEU A 99 5.28 18.56 -0.56
N ASN A 100 4.29 19.43 -0.34
CA ASN A 100 4.52 20.87 -0.30
C ASN A 100 5.36 21.31 0.91
N GLU A 101 5.18 20.68 2.07
CA GLU A 101 6.02 20.92 3.25
C GLU A 101 7.45 20.47 2.99
N PHE A 102 7.65 19.31 2.35
CA PHE A 102 8.97 18.83 1.95
C PHE A 102 9.68 19.77 0.97
N LEU A 103 8.97 20.31 -0.03
CA LEU A 103 9.53 21.20 -1.06
C LEU A 103 9.80 22.64 -0.59
N LYS A 104 9.25 23.04 0.57
CA LYS A 104 9.50 24.38 1.16
C LYS A 104 10.78 24.43 1.98
N ASN A 105 11.31 23.27 2.37
CA ASN A 105 12.63 23.12 3.00
C ASN A 105 13.72 22.98 1.93
#